data_AF-A0A1E8CT52-F1
#
_entry.id   AF-A0A1E8CT52-F1
#
_cell.length_a   1.000
_cell.length_b   1.000
_cell.length_c   1.000
_cell.angle_alpha   90.00
_cell.angle_beta   90.00
_cell.angle_gamma   90.00
#
_symmetry.space_group_name_H-M   'P 1'
#
loop_
_entity.id
_entity.type
_entity.pdbx_description
1 polymer ?
#
loop_
_entity_poly.entity_id
_entity_poly.type
_entity_poly.pdbx_seq_one_letter_code
_entity_poly.pdbx_strand_id
1 'polypeptide(L)'
;MTKTVSTTAHGSALTTAVLGRRPFRGWLVSAAATVMTTYGVDLAATGFGLLLVTLVSGLGLAHGVVVAAWVASYVVWWLGLRVNLQANVNLLERTGTSTNLLSKGAFDLATRLGGDRRTRRLAACAAYLAAELALEVPYYVGAFGLAAFTDLVSTDNALMFLTGANLGAAVAVYAVARATHHVLTRRFASFETDWVPGDYLADYYSRVEPDEEETIAYFVEAMRQVPAGRPMLFFGVGPTLHHVFLAATVASEIHLGDYLPGNLAEIRRWLDHDPEAHDWRPFVRYTLQCEGVARPTDAEVSAREELTRQRVTRLVEVDGRVPAVKTGDYSTVVSAYCADSATSDHASWSAFMGHVLDRVGVEGRLLTAALRRSSGYHVGGRYFPSAHVDERDVRAVIEAAWGQGTASVETRHLPAQAAHGYDGIVLAQARRPSGGNGVA
;
A
#
# COMPACT_ATOMS: atom_id res chain seq x y z
N MET A 1 36.14 56.93 -20.84
CA MET A 1 36.18 57.21 -19.39
C MET A 1 35.16 56.32 -18.70
N THR A 2 35.72 55.33 -17.99
CA THR A 2 35.21 54.53 -16.89
C THR A 2 33.95 55.05 -16.17
N LYS A 3 32.97 54.16 -15.95
CA LYS A 3 32.56 53.79 -14.57
C LYS A 3 31.79 52.48 -14.53
N THR A 4 32.47 51.51 -13.93
CA THR A 4 32.05 50.20 -13.45
C THR A 4 30.97 50.35 -12.37
N VAL A 5 29.89 49.55 -12.43
CA VAL A 5 28.96 49.38 -11.30
C VAL A 5 29.14 47.97 -10.76
N SER A 6 29.63 47.94 -9.53
CA SER A 6 29.83 46.76 -8.68
C SER A 6 28.49 46.37 -8.05
N THR A 7 27.98 45.18 -8.36
CA THR A 7 26.90 44.50 -7.62
C THR A 7 27.45 43.87 -6.35
N THR A 8 27.07 44.41 -5.20
CA THR A 8 27.28 43.79 -3.88
C THR A 8 26.16 42.82 -3.55
N ALA A 9 26.57 41.60 -3.20
CA ALA A 9 25.74 40.51 -2.73
C ALA A 9 25.13 40.80 -1.36
N HIS A 10 23.81 40.60 -1.22
CA HIS A 10 23.12 40.35 0.05
C HIS A 10 21.98 39.37 -0.22
N GLY A 11 22.27 38.08 -0.04
CA GLY A 11 21.32 37.00 -0.30
C GLY A 11 21.89 35.63 0.06
N SER A 12 22.37 35.46 1.29
CA SER A 12 22.77 34.15 1.81
C SER A 12 22.79 34.18 3.33
N ALA A 13 21.63 33.95 3.97
CA ALA A 13 21.60 33.60 5.39
C ALA A 13 20.30 32.96 5.94
N LEU A 14 19.22 32.80 5.16
CA LEU A 14 17.93 32.38 5.72
C LEU A 14 17.26 31.18 5.04
N THR A 15 18.02 30.33 4.34
CA THR A 15 17.50 29.11 3.69
C THR A 15 18.30 27.87 4.04
N THR A 16 18.82 27.78 5.28
CA THR A 16 19.65 26.62 5.71
C THR A 16 19.38 26.20 7.16
N ALA A 17 18.13 26.26 7.62
CA ALA A 17 17.82 25.93 9.03
C ALA A 17 16.62 25.01 9.29
N VAL A 18 15.97 24.42 8.27
CA VAL A 18 14.80 23.53 8.51
C VAL A 18 14.98 22.08 7.98
N LEU A 19 16.06 21.77 7.27
CA LEU A 19 16.30 20.40 6.71
C LEU A 19 17.34 19.54 7.47
N GLY A 20 17.84 19.97 8.63
CA GLY A 20 19.03 19.39 9.25
C GLY A 20 18.88 18.27 10.30
N ARG A 21 17.66 17.84 10.69
CA ARG A 21 17.50 16.97 11.89
C ARG A 21 16.86 15.59 11.68
N ARG A 22 16.42 15.24 10.46
CA ARG A 22 15.73 13.96 10.18
C ARG A 22 16.61 12.75 9.80
N PRO A 23 17.73 12.86 9.04
CA PRO A 23 18.47 11.66 8.61
C PRO A 23 19.18 10.94 9.77
N PHE A 24 19.71 11.69 10.75
CA PHE A 24 20.45 11.12 11.86
C PHE A 24 19.60 10.22 12.78
N ARG A 25 18.33 10.60 13.02
CA ARG A 25 17.41 9.79 13.83
C ARG A 25 17.13 8.42 13.23
N GLY A 26 16.94 8.34 11.91
CA GLY A 26 16.70 7.05 11.24
C GLY A 26 17.91 6.10 11.33
N TRP A 27 19.13 6.66 11.27
CA TRP A 27 20.36 5.90 11.47
C TRP A 27 20.54 5.43 12.91
N LEU A 28 20.23 6.26 13.92
CA LEU A 28 20.27 5.85 15.32
C LEU A 28 19.25 4.74 15.63
N VAL A 29 18.02 4.87 15.15
CA VAL A 29 16.98 3.83 15.32
C VAL A 29 17.43 2.52 14.67
N SER A 30 18.00 2.59 13.46
CA SER A 30 18.48 1.40 12.77
C SER A 30 19.68 0.76 13.46
N ALA A 31 20.58 1.56 14.03
CA ALA A 31 21.71 1.06 14.82
C ALA A 31 21.21 0.34 16.09
N ALA A 32 20.29 0.94 16.84
CA ALA A 32 19.68 0.31 18.01
C ALA A 32 18.94 -0.98 17.65
N ALA A 33 18.15 -0.96 16.57
CA ALA A 33 17.44 -2.15 16.07
C ALA A 33 18.41 -3.25 15.63
N THR A 34 19.52 -2.90 14.97
CA THR A 34 20.57 -3.85 14.58
C THR A 34 21.16 -4.53 15.80
N VAL A 35 21.55 -3.76 16.82
CA VAL A 35 22.08 -4.31 18.06
C VAL A 35 21.06 -5.28 18.69
N MET A 36 19.81 -4.83 18.89
CA MET A 36 18.79 -5.68 19.51
C MET A 36 18.52 -6.97 18.74
N THR A 37 18.45 -6.90 17.42
CA THR A 37 18.16 -8.06 16.58
C THR A 37 19.34 -9.02 16.50
N THR A 38 20.58 -8.53 16.34
CA THR A 38 21.79 -9.36 16.37
C THR A 38 21.90 -10.13 17.69
N TYR A 39 21.80 -9.44 18.83
CA TYR A 39 21.86 -10.12 20.14
C TYR A 39 20.68 -11.09 20.37
N GLY A 40 19.49 -10.74 19.89
CA GLY A 40 18.32 -11.62 19.97
C GLY A 40 18.49 -12.90 19.15
N VAL A 41 19.01 -12.78 17.94
CA VAL A 41 19.35 -13.93 17.08
C VAL A 41 20.43 -14.78 17.74
N ASP A 42 21.50 -14.16 18.26
CA ASP A 42 22.60 -14.89 18.90
C ASP A 42 22.15 -15.66 20.15
N LEU A 43 21.32 -15.04 20.98
CA LEU A 43 20.78 -15.69 22.18
C LEU A 43 19.93 -16.91 21.80
N ALA A 44 19.07 -16.77 20.79
CA ALA A 44 18.22 -17.86 20.31
C ALA A 44 19.05 -18.98 19.67
N ALA A 45 19.99 -18.63 18.79
CA ALA A 45 20.87 -19.58 18.12
C ALA A 45 21.71 -20.36 19.15
N THR A 46 22.38 -19.69 20.07
CA THR A 46 23.17 -20.34 21.12
C THR A 46 22.28 -21.23 22.00
N GLY A 47 21.13 -20.73 22.44
CA GLY A 47 20.20 -21.47 23.30
C GLY A 47 19.66 -22.74 22.63
N PHE A 48 19.24 -22.64 21.37
CA PHE A 48 18.75 -23.81 20.62
C PHE A 48 19.87 -24.79 20.27
N GLY A 49 21.07 -24.30 19.97
CA GLY A 49 22.25 -25.15 19.76
C GLY A 49 22.55 -26.01 20.99
N LEU A 50 22.65 -25.40 22.16
CA LEU A 50 22.89 -26.11 23.42
C LEU A 50 21.73 -27.06 23.77
N LEU A 51 20.49 -26.62 23.57
CA LEU A 51 19.31 -27.45 23.80
C LEU A 51 19.30 -28.69 22.90
N LEU A 52 19.62 -28.55 21.61
CA LEU A 52 19.60 -29.68 20.70
C LEU A 52 20.68 -30.71 21.04
N VAL A 53 21.89 -30.26 21.38
CA VAL A 53 22.97 -31.15 21.85
C VAL A 53 22.51 -31.91 23.11
N THR A 54 22.01 -31.21 24.12
CA THR A 54 21.56 -31.85 25.37
C THR A 54 20.44 -32.87 25.19
N LEU A 55 19.52 -32.63 24.25
CA LEU A 55 18.42 -33.55 23.97
C LEU A 55 18.84 -34.79 23.16
N VAL A 56 19.89 -34.67 22.32
CA VAL A 56 20.17 -35.66 21.26
C VAL A 56 21.50 -36.40 21.45
N SER A 57 22.48 -35.85 22.18
CA SER A 57 23.81 -36.45 22.33
C SER A 57 23.82 -37.87 22.94
N GLY A 58 22.75 -38.29 23.62
CA GLY A 58 22.61 -39.64 24.18
C GLY A 58 21.88 -40.66 23.27
N LEU A 59 21.37 -40.24 22.11
CA LEU A 59 20.49 -41.07 21.27
C LEU A 59 21.23 -41.98 20.27
N GLY A 60 22.56 -41.84 20.15
CA GLY A 60 23.36 -42.70 19.26
C GLY A 60 22.98 -42.57 17.78
N LEU A 61 22.66 -41.37 17.32
CA LEU A 61 22.28 -41.13 15.92
C LEU A 61 23.42 -41.48 14.95
N ALA A 62 23.09 -42.08 13.82
CA ALA A 62 24.06 -42.31 12.76
C ALA A 62 24.56 -40.97 12.20
N HIS A 63 25.86 -40.85 11.95
CA HIS A 63 26.51 -39.63 11.43
C HIS A 63 25.79 -39.05 10.19
N GLY A 64 25.36 -39.91 9.26
CA GLY A 64 24.62 -39.47 8.07
C GLY A 64 23.31 -38.74 8.37
N VAL A 65 22.61 -39.12 9.46
CA VAL A 65 21.40 -38.44 9.93
C VAL A 65 21.75 -37.06 10.51
N VAL A 66 22.86 -36.96 11.25
CA VAL A 66 23.35 -35.70 11.82
C VAL A 66 23.69 -34.70 10.72
N VAL A 67 24.43 -35.15 9.70
CA VAL A 67 24.77 -34.33 8.53
C VAL A 67 23.51 -33.91 7.76
N ALA A 68 22.56 -34.83 7.53
CA ALA A 68 21.32 -34.52 6.85
C ALA A 68 20.47 -33.48 7.60
N ALA A 69 20.38 -33.59 8.93
CA ALA A 69 19.67 -32.63 9.77
C ALA A 69 20.32 -31.23 9.73
N TRP A 70 21.66 -31.18 9.78
CA TRP A 70 22.41 -29.94 9.63
C TRP A 70 22.15 -29.27 8.28
N VAL A 71 22.24 -30.01 7.16
CA VAL A 71 21.93 -29.46 5.83
C VAL A 71 20.47 -28.98 5.74
N ALA A 72 19.51 -29.75 6.27
CA ALA A 72 18.10 -29.38 6.25
C ALA A 72 17.81 -28.12 7.08
N SER A 73 18.57 -27.86 8.16
CA SER A 73 18.41 -26.67 8.99
C SER A 73 18.64 -25.36 8.22
N TYR A 74 19.50 -25.37 7.20
CA TYR A 74 19.73 -24.21 6.33
C TYR A 74 18.52 -23.86 5.46
N VAL A 75 17.73 -24.86 5.07
CA VAL A 75 16.46 -24.61 4.35
C VAL A 75 15.47 -23.89 5.27
N VAL A 76 15.37 -24.33 6.53
CA VAL A 76 14.50 -23.70 7.52
C VAL A 76 14.95 -22.27 7.82
N TRP A 77 16.25 -22.07 8.01
CA TRP A 77 16.85 -20.75 8.19
C TRP A 77 16.57 -19.83 7.00
N TRP A 78 16.76 -20.30 5.77
CA TRP A 78 16.46 -19.53 4.57
C TRP A 78 14.99 -19.13 4.48
N LEU A 79 14.06 -20.03 4.82
CA LEU A 79 12.63 -19.71 4.82
C LEU A 79 12.29 -18.59 5.81
N GLY A 80 12.86 -18.64 7.02
CA GLY A 80 12.72 -17.58 8.02
C GLY A 80 13.34 -16.25 7.55
N LEU A 81 14.56 -16.32 7.01
CA LEU A 81 15.29 -15.16 6.51
C LEU A 81 14.56 -14.48 5.34
N ARG A 82 13.98 -15.25 4.41
CA ARG A 82 13.23 -14.69 3.27
C ARG A 82 12.08 -13.79 3.71
N VAL A 83 11.33 -14.21 4.73
CA VAL A 83 10.24 -13.42 5.32
C VAL A 83 10.79 -12.15 5.97
N ASN A 84 11.90 -12.26 6.68
CA ASN A 84 12.56 -11.13 7.33
C ASN A 84 13.12 -10.11 6.32
N LEU A 85 13.73 -10.57 5.22
CA LEU A 85 14.23 -9.70 4.15
C LEU A 85 13.10 -8.86 3.54
N GLN A 86 11.94 -9.48 3.29
CA GLN A 86 10.77 -8.76 2.79
C GLN A 86 10.23 -7.74 3.80
N ALA A 87 10.13 -8.12 5.08
CA ALA A 87 9.72 -7.22 6.15
C ALA A 87 10.68 -6.03 6.32
N ASN A 88 11.99 -6.27 6.23
CA ASN A 88 13.02 -5.23 6.35
C ASN A 88 13.00 -4.27 5.15
N VAL A 89 12.83 -4.78 3.93
CA VAL A 89 12.65 -3.91 2.74
C VAL A 89 11.40 -3.04 2.88
N ASN A 90 10.28 -3.60 3.36
CA ASN A 90 9.07 -2.84 3.60
C ASN A 90 9.28 -1.77 4.69
N LEU A 91 10.02 -2.08 5.75
CA LEU A 91 10.40 -1.12 6.77
C LEU A 91 11.25 0.02 6.17
N LEU A 92 12.28 -0.31 5.38
CA LEU A 92 13.13 0.67 4.70
C LEU A 92 12.34 1.58 3.77
N GLU A 93 11.47 1.03 2.92
CA GLU A 93 10.64 1.79 2.00
C GLU A 93 9.66 2.72 2.73
N ARG A 94 9.10 2.28 3.87
CA ARG A 94 8.06 3.03 4.60
C ARG A 94 8.59 4.04 5.61
N THR A 95 9.73 3.77 6.26
CA THR A 95 10.23 4.59 7.38
C THR A 95 11.65 5.10 7.17
N GLY A 96 12.38 4.57 6.18
CA GLY A 96 13.80 4.83 6.02
C GLY A 96 14.67 4.21 7.13
N THR A 97 14.12 3.30 7.95
CA THR A 97 14.85 2.57 9.00
C THR A 97 14.98 1.09 8.66
N SER A 98 15.89 0.38 9.33
CA SER A 98 16.18 -1.03 9.08
C SER A 98 16.43 -1.75 10.40
N THR A 99 16.15 -3.04 10.44
CA THR A 99 16.64 -3.91 11.52
C THR A 99 18.11 -4.32 11.31
N ASN A 100 18.72 -3.94 10.18
CA ASN A 100 20.11 -4.20 9.87
C ASN A 100 20.81 -2.98 9.26
N LEU A 101 21.90 -2.54 9.88
CA LEU A 101 22.60 -1.31 9.54
C LEU A 101 23.26 -1.37 8.16
N LEU A 102 23.81 -2.51 7.77
CA LEU A 102 24.41 -2.71 6.45
C LEU A 102 23.34 -2.66 5.34
N SER A 103 22.19 -3.29 5.59
CA SER A 103 21.03 -3.22 4.69
C SER A 103 20.57 -1.77 4.47
N LYS A 104 20.50 -0.97 5.55
CA LYS A 104 20.20 0.47 5.45
C LYS A 104 21.24 1.23 4.64
N GLY A 105 22.52 1.00 4.92
CA GLY A 105 23.60 1.67 4.19
C GLY A 105 23.56 1.38 2.70
N ALA A 106 23.33 0.12 2.33
CA ALA A 106 23.20 -0.29 0.93
C ALA A 106 21.97 0.34 0.25
N PHE A 107 20.82 0.37 0.95
CA PHE A 107 19.60 1.00 0.43
C PHE A 107 19.78 2.51 0.21
N ASP A 108 20.34 3.22 1.20
CA ASP A 108 20.57 4.67 1.14
C ASP A 108 21.62 4.99 0.05
N LEU A 109 22.67 4.19 -0.08
CA LEU A 109 23.69 4.35 -1.14
C LEU A 109 23.09 4.14 -2.53
N ALA A 110 22.35 3.05 -2.75
CA ALA A 110 21.67 2.79 -4.00
C ALA A 110 20.68 3.91 -4.36
N THR A 111 20.01 4.48 -3.36
CA THR A 111 19.14 5.66 -3.54
C THR A 111 19.93 6.89 -3.98
N ARG A 112 21.08 7.18 -3.37
CA ARG A 112 21.94 8.33 -3.74
C ARG A 112 22.54 8.19 -5.14
N LEU A 113 22.78 6.96 -5.58
CA LEU A 113 23.30 6.66 -6.92
C LEU A 113 22.20 6.66 -7.99
N GLY A 114 20.96 7.03 -7.66
CA GLY A 114 19.85 7.08 -8.61
C GLY A 114 19.31 5.70 -9.01
N GLY A 115 19.56 4.68 -8.19
CA GLY A 115 19.09 3.31 -8.44
C GLY A 115 17.56 3.22 -8.43
N ASP A 116 17.03 2.44 -9.37
CA ASP A 116 15.59 2.15 -9.44
C ASP A 116 15.10 1.36 -8.19
N ARG A 117 13.78 1.16 -8.08
CA ARG A 117 13.20 0.42 -6.94
C ARG A 117 13.80 -0.97 -6.79
N ARG A 118 14.00 -1.68 -7.91
CA ARG A 118 14.55 -3.05 -7.90
C ARG A 118 16.00 -3.07 -7.40
N THR A 119 16.84 -2.16 -7.88
CA THR A 119 18.25 -2.04 -7.48
C THR A 119 18.38 -1.76 -5.99
N ARG A 120 17.58 -0.82 -5.45
CA ARG A 120 17.57 -0.50 -4.02
C ARG A 120 17.19 -1.70 -3.15
N ARG A 121 16.14 -2.44 -3.55
CA ARG A 121 15.70 -3.67 -2.87
C ARG A 121 16.78 -4.75 -2.89
N LEU A 122 17.37 -5.01 -4.05
CA LEU A 122 18.43 -6.02 -4.20
C LEU A 122 19.66 -5.68 -3.36
N ALA A 123 20.11 -4.42 -3.38
CA ALA A 123 21.24 -3.96 -2.58
C ALA A 123 20.97 -4.15 -1.08
N ALA A 124 19.79 -3.76 -0.60
CA ALA A 124 19.39 -3.92 0.78
C ALA A 124 19.35 -5.40 1.21
N CYS A 125 18.74 -6.27 0.40
CA CYS A 125 18.67 -7.70 0.69
C CYS A 125 20.05 -8.37 0.68
N ALA A 126 20.90 -8.04 -0.30
CA ALA A 126 22.24 -8.59 -0.42
C ALA A 126 23.11 -8.21 0.79
N ALA A 127 23.05 -6.94 1.22
CA ALA A 127 23.79 -6.48 2.39
C ALA A 127 23.26 -7.09 3.70
N TYR A 128 21.94 -7.29 3.81
CA TYR A 128 21.36 -7.99 4.95
C TYR A 128 21.85 -9.45 5.01
N LEU A 129 21.73 -10.18 3.90
CA LEU A 129 22.18 -11.57 3.80
C LEU A 129 23.68 -11.72 4.13
N ALA A 130 24.51 -10.83 3.60
CA ALA A 130 25.94 -10.83 3.90
C ALA A 130 26.22 -10.63 5.40
N ALA A 131 25.45 -9.78 6.08
CA ALA A 131 25.56 -9.59 7.52
C ALA A 131 25.21 -10.86 8.30
N GLU A 132 24.11 -11.52 7.94
CA GLU A 132 23.68 -12.76 8.60
C GLU A 132 24.69 -13.90 8.40
N LEU A 133 25.21 -14.05 7.18
CA LEU A 133 26.28 -15.03 6.91
C LEU A 133 27.56 -14.74 7.70
N ALA A 134 27.89 -13.46 7.91
CA ALA A 134 29.05 -13.09 8.73
C ALA A 134 28.85 -13.45 10.22
N LEU A 135 27.62 -13.40 10.72
CA LEU A 135 27.28 -13.81 12.10
C LEU A 135 27.39 -15.32 12.32
N GLU A 136 27.36 -16.14 11.26
CA GLU A 136 27.56 -17.59 11.40
C GLU A 136 29.03 -17.98 11.67
N VAL A 137 29.99 -17.17 11.21
CA VAL A 137 31.42 -17.52 11.27
C VAL A 137 31.89 -17.87 12.69
N PRO A 138 31.56 -17.11 13.75
CA PRO A 138 31.94 -17.46 15.12
C PRO A 138 31.38 -18.81 15.59
N TYR A 139 30.18 -19.22 15.14
CA TYR A 139 29.60 -20.51 15.51
C TYR A 139 30.38 -21.66 14.91
N TYR A 140 30.79 -21.55 13.65
CA TYR A 140 31.64 -22.54 13.00
C TYR A 140 33.00 -22.65 13.66
N VAL A 141 33.65 -21.51 13.91
CA VAL A 141 34.95 -21.47 14.58
C VAL A 141 34.86 -22.05 15.99
N GLY A 142 33.80 -21.70 16.75
CA GLY A 142 33.59 -22.22 18.10
C GLY A 142 33.29 -23.72 18.13
N ALA A 143 32.35 -24.18 17.32
CA ALA A 143 31.89 -25.58 17.32
C ALA A 143 33.01 -26.53 16.84
N PHE A 144 33.65 -26.22 15.71
CA PHE A 144 34.73 -27.06 15.19
C PHE A 144 36.06 -26.83 15.92
N GLY A 145 36.32 -25.64 16.45
CA GLY A 145 37.46 -25.40 17.32
C GLY A 145 37.40 -26.24 18.58
N LEU A 146 36.27 -26.27 19.27
CA LEU A 146 36.08 -27.14 20.44
C LEU A 146 36.23 -28.62 20.08
N ALA A 147 35.68 -29.06 18.95
CA ALA A 147 35.81 -30.44 18.50
C ALA A 147 37.24 -30.82 18.09
N ALA A 148 38.03 -29.87 17.59
CA ALA A 148 39.41 -30.12 17.17
C ALA A 148 40.41 -30.09 18.34
N PHE A 149 40.13 -29.32 19.39
CA PHE A 149 41.06 -29.07 20.48
C PHE A 149 40.66 -29.68 21.83
N THR A 150 39.50 -30.34 21.91
CA THR A 150 39.02 -30.98 23.14
C THR A 150 38.39 -32.35 22.87
N ASP A 151 38.60 -33.31 23.76
CA ASP A 151 37.91 -34.61 23.72
C ASP A 151 36.48 -34.54 24.26
N LEU A 152 36.04 -33.36 24.73
CA LEU A 152 34.73 -33.14 25.33
C LEU A 152 33.62 -32.98 24.29
N VAL A 153 33.97 -32.60 23.05
CA VAL A 153 33.01 -32.31 21.98
C VAL A 153 33.34 -33.14 20.75
N SER A 154 32.45 -34.05 20.37
CA SER A 154 32.59 -34.79 19.12
C SER A 154 32.21 -33.92 17.91
N THR A 155 32.64 -34.33 16.71
CA THR A 155 32.18 -33.72 15.44
C THR A 155 30.65 -33.76 15.31
N ASP A 156 30.01 -34.83 15.78
CA ASP A 156 28.55 -34.94 15.77
C ASP A 156 27.91 -33.93 16.72
N ASN A 157 28.48 -33.72 17.91
CA ASN A 157 28.01 -32.69 18.85
C ASN A 157 28.16 -31.28 18.25
N ALA A 158 29.25 -31.01 17.52
CA ALA A 158 29.45 -29.74 16.82
C ALA A 158 28.39 -29.52 15.72
N LEU A 159 28.10 -30.54 14.90
CA LEU A 159 27.07 -30.47 13.86
C LEU A 159 25.66 -30.34 14.45
N MET A 160 25.36 -31.03 15.55
CA MET A 160 24.10 -30.88 16.27
C MET A 160 23.96 -29.46 16.85
N PHE A 161 25.02 -28.91 17.44
CA PHE A 161 25.01 -27.54 17.92
C PHE A 161 24.71 -26.55 16.78
N LEU A 162 25.37 -26.68 15.64
CA LEU A 162 25.14 -25.83 14.46
C LEU A 162 23.71 -26.00 13.89
N THR A 163 23.18 -27.24 13.90
CA THR A 163 21.79 -27.51 13.51
C THR A 163 20.82 -26.75 14.41
N GLY A 164 20.99 -26.83 15.73
CA GLY A 164 20.16 -26.11 16.68
C GLY A 164 20.32 -24.59 16.55
N ALA A 165 21.54 -24.11 16.34
CA ALA A 165 21.82 -22.69 16.12
C ALA A 165 21.09 -22.14 14.89
N ASN A 166 21.12 -22.85 13.77
CA ASN A 166 20.39 -22.47 12.56
C ASN A 166 18.87 -22.41 12.78
N LEU A 167 18.30 -23.38 13.50
CA LEU A 167 16.88 -23.40 13.84
C LEU A 167 16.51 -22.24 14.79
N GLY A 168 17.33 -21.97 15.80
CA GLY A 168 17.14 -20.85 16.71
C GLY A 168 17.21 -19.49 15.99
N ALA A 169 18.20 -19.32 15.11
CA ALA A 169 18.32 -18.15 14.25
C ALA A 169 17.09 -17.99 13.35
N ALA A 170 16.61 -19.07 12.72
CA ALA A 170 15.41 -19.07 11.87
C ALA A 170 14.17 -18.55 12.62
N VAL A 171 13.96 -19.03 13.85
CA VAL A 171 12.84 -18.59 14.71
C VAL A 171 13.00 -17.13 15.09
N ALA A 172 14.20 -16.70 15.48
CA ALA A 172 14.47 -15.32 15.88
C ALA A 172 14.26 -14.33 14.72
N VAL A 173 14.83 -14.59 13.54
CA VAL A 173 14.65 -13.70 12.38
C VAL A 173 13.19 -13.66 11.92
N TYR A 174 12.45 -14.77 12.00
CA TYR A 174 11.02 -14.79 11.73
C TYR A 174 10.24 -13.95 12.75
N ALA A 175 10.58 -14.03 14.04
CA ALA A 175 9.96 -13.22 15.08
C ALA A 175 10.21 -11.73 14.86
N VAL A 176 11.43 -11.33 14.45
CA VAL A 176 11.76 -9.94 14.06
C VAL A 176 10.90 -9.50 12.88
N ALA A 177 10.69 -10.35 11.88
CA ALA A 177 9.82 -10.05 10.74
C ALA A 177 8.37 -9.79 11.18
N ARG A 178 7.83 -10.64 12.06
CA ARG A 178 6.47 -10.50 12.61
C ARG A 178 6.32 -9.25 13.47
N ALA A 179 7.31 -8.94 14.32
CA ALA A 179 7.33 -7.73 15.12
C ALA A 179 7.38 -6.47 14.24
N THR A 180 8.23 -6.47 13.21
CA THR A 180 8.34 -5.39 12.22
C THR A 180 7.01 -5.15 11.53
N HIS A 181 6.37 -6.22 11.04
CA HIS A 181 5.05 -6.14 10.45
C HIS A 181 4.02 -5.56 11.44
N HIS A 182 4.03 -6.04 12.70
CA HIS A 182 3.10 -5.57 13.73
C HIS A 182 3.28 -4.08 14.06
N VAL A 183 4.52 -3.60 14.14
CA VAL A 183 4.84 -2.18 14.35
C VAL A 183 4.37 -1.34 13.17
N LEU A 184 4.58 -1.83 11.94
CA LEU A 184 4.10 -1.16 10.74
C LEU A 184 2.57 -1.11 10.67
N THR A 185 1.87 -2.14 11.14
CA THR A 185 0.40 -2.17 11.15
C THR A 185 -0.22 -1.38 12.30
N ARG A 186 0.39 -1.34 13.50
CA ARG A 186 -0.07 -0.52 14.64
C ARG A 186 -0.05 0.99 14.37
N ARG A 187 0.64 1.41 13.31
CA ARG A 187 0.67 2.81 12.89
C ARG A 187 -0.61 3.24 12.17
N PHE A 188 -1.44 2.27 11.77
CA PHE A 188 -2.64 2.53 11.00
C PHE A 188 -3.90 2.12 11.76
N ALA A 189 -4.95 2.91 11.58
CA ALA A 189 -6.29 2.63 12.03
C ALA A 189 -6.94 1.53 11.17
N SER A 190 -7.86 0.78 11.76
CA SER A 190 -8.65 -0.25 11.06
C SER A 190 -9.99 0.31 10.60
N PHE A 191 -10.40 -0.04 9.38
CA PHE A 191 -11.70 0.34 8.86
C PHE A 191 -12.86 -0.25 9.65
N GLU A 192 -12.69 -1.45 10.21
CA GLU A 192 -13.73 -2.14 10.97
C GLU A 192 -13.94 -1.57 12.38
N THR A 193 -12.91 -1.01 13.00
CA THR A 193 -12.99 -0.56 14.42
C THR A 193 -12.86 0.95 14.61
N ASP A 194 -12.14 1.64 13.72
CA ASP A 194 -11.73 3.02 13.93
C ASP A 194 -12.35 4.01 12.93
N TRP A 195 -12.98 3.51 11.86
CA TRP A 195 -13.58 4.35 10.82
C TRP A 195 -14.89 4.98 11.27
N VAL A 196 -14.97 6.31 11.14
CA VAL A 196 -16.17 7.09 11.41
C VAL A 196 -16.53 7.85 10.13
N PRO A 197 -17.64 7.50 9.44
CA PRO A 197 -18.02 8.14 8.19
C PRO A 197 -18.17 9.67 8.28
N GLY A 198 -18.76 10.16 9.36
CA GLY A 198 -18.93 11.59 9.60
C GLY A 198 -17.61 12.36 9.71
N ASP A 199 -16.57 11.78 10.33
CA ASP A 199 -15.24 12.38 10.41
C ASP A 199 -14.65 12.53 8.99
N TYR A 200 -14.82 11.51 8.14
CA TYR A 200 -14.34 11.53 6.75
C TYR A 200 -15.04 12.60 5.91
N LEU A 201 -16.36 12.72 6.05
CA LEU A 201 -17.15 13.75 5.38
C LEU A 201 -16.77 15.16 5.84
N ALA A 202 -16.52 15.36 7.13
CA ALA A 202 -16.09 16.65 7.67
C ALA A 202 -14.69 17.05 7.18
N ASP A 203 -13.75 16.09 7.17
CA ASP A 203 -12.34 16.34 6.82
C ASP A 203 -12.15 16.62 5.33
N TYR A 204 -12.90 15.95 4.44
CA TYR A 204 -12.64 15.98 2.98
C TYR A 204 -13.76 16.59 2.15
N TYR A 205 -15.00 16.60 2.64
CA TYR A 205 -16.17 16.92 1.80
C TYR A 205 -16.96 18.14 2.30
N SER A 206 -16.43 18.93 3.23
CA SER A 206 -17.05 20.20 3.62
C SER A 206 -17.05 21.27 2.52
N ARG A 207 -16.24 21.08 1.48
CA ARG A 207 -16.16 21.89 0.25
C ARG A 207 -15.62 21.04 -0.89
N VAL A 208 -15.76 21.53 -2.12
CA VAL A 208 -15.14 20.89 -3.29
C VAL A 208 -13.66 21.24 -3.30
N GLU A 209 -12.81 20.27 -2.95
CA GLU A 209 -11.36 20.42 -2.93
C GLU A 209 -10.76 20.27 -4.34
N PRO A 210 -9.55 20.81 -4.63
CA PRO A 210 -8.94 20.79 -5.97
C PRO A 210 -8.78 19.42 -6.63
N ASP A 211 -8.57 18.37 -5.86
CA ASP A 211 -8.55 16.98 -6.34
C ASP A 211 -9.92 16.51 -6.80
N GLU A 212 -10.97 16.87 -6.06
CA GLU A 212 -12.34 16.56 -6.47
C GLU A 212 -12.80 17.41 -7.66
N GLU A 213 -12.36 18.67 -7.74
CA GLU A 213 -12.58 19.51 -8.93
C GLU A 213 -12.05 18.82 -10.20
N GLU A 214 -10.79 18.40 -10.18
CA GLU A 214 -10.16 17.69 -11.30
C GLU A 214 -10.83 16.34 -11.59
N THR A 215 -11.19 15.58 -10.55
CA THR A 215 -11.79 14.25 -10.70
C THR A 215 -13.19 14.31 -11.28
N ILE A 216 -14.04 15.22 -10.77
CA ILE A 216 -15.40 15.42 -11.27
C ILE A 216 -15.36 15.89 -12.73
N ALA A 217 -14.51 16.87 -13.05
CA ALA A 217 -14.37 17.36 -14.43
C ALA A 217 -13.94 16.24 -15.39
N TYR A 218 -12.96 15.43 -15.00
CA TYR A 218 -12.49 14.30 -15.78
C TYR A 218 -13.57 13.22 -15.97
N PHE A 219 -14.30 12.87 -14.91
CA PHE A 219 -15.37 11.87 -14.99
C PHE A 219 -16.57 12.36 -15.79
N VAL A 220 -16.94 13.64 -15.72
CA VAL A 220 -17.99 14.21 -16.57
C VAL A 220 -17.62 14.08 -18.05
N GLU A 221 -16.38 14.37 -18.43
CA GLU A 221 -15.92 14.21 -19.81
C GLU A 221 -15.92 12.73 -20.23
N ALA A 222 -15.44 11.82 -19.37
CA ALA A 222 -15.47 10.39 -19.65
C ALA A 222 -16.91 9.85 -19.79
N MET A 223 -17.85 10.37 -18.99
CA MET A 223 -19.25 9.95 -18.98
C MET A 223 -19.99 10.33 -20.28
N ARG A 224 -19.55 11.36 -21.01
CA ARG A 224 -20.09 11.69 -22.34
C ARG A 224 -19.93 10.56 -23.36
N GLN A 225 -18.98 9.65 -23.14
CA GLN A 225 -18.71 8.51 -24.01
C GLN A 225 -19.36 7.21 -23.54
N VAL A 226 -20.09 7.25 -22.42
CA VAL A 226 -20.76 6.08 -21.84
C VAL A 226 -22.14 5.92 -22.48
N PRO A 227 -22.49 4.71 -22.97
CA PRO A 227 -23.84 4.46 -23.47
C PRO A 227 -24.90 4.66 -22.37
N ALA A 228 -25.90 5.48 -22.66
CA ALA A 228 -27.00 5.72 -21.73
C ALA A 228 -27.95 4.51 -21.59
N GLY A 229 -28.73 4.50 -20.52
CA GLY A 229 -29.82 3.55 -20.32
C GLY A 229 -29.38 2.16 -19.85
N ARG A 230 -28.21 2.06 -19.23
CA ARG A 230 -27.70 0.81 -18.63
C ARG A 230 -27.39 1.00 -17.14
N PRO A 231 -27.43 -0.08 -16.33
CA PRO A 231 -27.09 0.01 -14.91
C PRO A 231 -25.60 0.27 -14.71
N MET A 232 -25.28 1.12 -13.73
CA MET A 232 -23.91 1.46 -13.35
C MET A 232 -23.63 1.07 -11.90
N LEU A 233 -22.40 0.64 -11.63
CA LEU A 233 -21.92 0.35 -10.28
C LEU A 233 -20.91 1.41 -9.84
N PHE A 234 -21.12 1.98 -8.66
CA PHE A 234 -20.08 2.70 -7.93
C PHE A 234 -19.52 1.75 -6.88
N PHE A 235 -18.29 1.29 -7.07
CA PHE A 235 -17.64 0.31 -6.19
C PHE A 235 -16.76 1.02 -5.17
N GLY A 236 -16.99 0.74 -3.88
CA GLY A 236 -16.26 1.36 -2.79
C GLY A 236 -16.51 2.87 -2.71
N VAL A 237 -17.79 3.25 -2.74
CA VAL A 237 -18.22 4.64 -2.80
C VAL A 237 -17.99 5.42 -1.49
N GLY A 238 -17.66 4.73 -0.40
CA GLY A 238 -17.56 5.33 0.92
C GLY A 238 -18.91 5.89 1.37
N PRO A 239 -18.95 6.88 2.27
CA PRO A 239 -20.18 7.57 2.65
C PRO A 239 -20.55 8.70 1.66
N THR A 240 -20.07 8.65 0.42
CA THR A 240 -20.01 9.83 -0.47
C THR A 240 -20.92 9.74 -1.69
N LEU A 241 -21.24 10.88 -2.30
CA LEU A 241 -22.08 10.95 -3.52
C LEU A 241 -21.54 11.86 -4.63
N HIS A 242 -20.43 12.57 -4.41
CA HIS A 242 -19.90 13.60 -5.30
C HIS A 242 -19.58 13.10 -6.73
N HIS A 243 -19.13 11.85 -6.91
CA HIS A 243 -18.96 11.26 -8.26
C HIS A 243 -20.24 10.64 -8.83
N VAL A 244 -21.31 10.52 -8.05
CA VAL A 244 -22.54 9.83 -8.44
C VAL A 244 -23.45 10.73 -9.28
N PHE A 245 -23.48 12.03 -8.97
CA PHE A 245 -24.42 12.98 -9.61
C PHE A 245 -24.29 13.04 -11.13
N LEU A 246 -23.09 12.88 -11.68
CA LEU A 246 -22.84 12.87 -13.13
C LEU A 246 -23.50 11.68 -13.86
N ALA A 247 -23.83 10.60 -13.14
CA ALA A 247 -24.46 9.41 -13.72
C ALA A 247 -25.99 9.51 -13.80
N ALA A 248 -26.62 10.44 -13.09
CA ALA A 248 -28.07 10.50 -12.92
C ALA A 248 -28.85 10.64 -14.25
N THR A 249 -28.28 11.33 -15.24
CA THR A 249 -28.89 11.51 -16.57
C THR A 249 -28.53 10.40 -17.56
N VAL A 250 -27.56 9.56 -17.24
CA VAL A 250 -27.00 8.54 -18.15
C VAL A 250 -27.40 7.13 -17.76
N ALA A 251 -27.28 6.77 -16.47
CA ALA A 251 -27.54 5.43 -15.97
C ALA A 251 -29.03 5.10 -15.90
N SER A 252 -29.47 3.91 -16.31
CA SER A 252 -30.86 3.48 -16.05
C SER A 252 -31.11 3.25 -14.56
N GLU A 253 -30.12 2.68 -13.89
CA GLU A 253 -30.08 2.38 -12.47
C GLU A 253 -28.66 2.63 -11.95
N ILE A 254 -28.55 3.13 -10.73
CA ILE A 254 -27.30 3.36 -10.01
C ILE A 254 -27.27 2.41 -8.82
N HIS A 255 -26.25 1.57 -8.77
CA HIS A 255 -25.97 0.70 -7.63
C HIS A 255 -24.75 1.25 -6.89
N LEU A 256 -24.92 1.53 -5.60
CA LEU A 256 -23.87 2.07 -4.75
C LEU A 256 -23.36 0.96 -3.84
N GLY A 257 -22.08 0.62 -4.01
CA GLY A 257 -21.43 -0.46 -3.30
C GLY A 257 -20.39 0.05 -2.31
N ASP A 258 -20.44 -0.42 -1.07
CA ASP A 258 -19.36 -0.22 -0.11
C ASP A 258 -19.17 -1.44 0.80
N TYR A 259 -17.99 -1.59 1.38
CA TYR A 259 -17.69 -2.67 2.32
C TYR A 259 -18.25 -2.38 3.72
N LEU A 260 -18.30 -1.11 4.13
CA LEU A 260 -18.68 -0.74 5.49
C LEU A 260 -20.17 -0.39 5.56
N PRO A 261 -20.98 -1.10 6.37
CA PRO A 261 -22.40 -0.78 6.54
C PRO A 261 -22.65 0.66 7.00
N GLY A 262 -21.74 1.23 7.81
CA GLY A 262 -21.83 2.62 8.27
C GLY A 262 -21.75 3.65 7.14
N ASN A 263 -20.97 3.38 6.09
CA ASN A 263 -20.90 4.24 4.91
C ASN A 263 -22.22 4.22 4.14
N LEU A 264 -22.79 3.02 3.93
CA LEU A 264 -24.09 2.87 3.27
C LEU A 264 -25.24 3.49 4.07
N ALA A 265 -25.13 3.52 5.41
CA ALA A 265 -26.10 4.20 6.26
C ALA A 265 -26.09 5.72 6.05
N GLU A 266 -24.93 6.37 5.92
CA GLU A 266 -24.88 7.81 5.61
C GLU A 266 -25.49 8.12 4.24
N ILE A 267 -25.25 7.28 3.23
CA ILE A 267 -25.90 7.43 1.93
C ILE A 267 -27.42 7.26 2.07
N ARG A 268 -27.87 6.27 2.85
CA ARG A 268 -29.31 6.05 3.10
C ARG A 268 -29.97 7.29 3.70
N ARG A 269 -29.34 7.94 4.68
CA ARG A 269 -29.86 9.18 5.28
C ARG A 269 -30.10 10.26 4.23
N TRP A 270 -29.15 10.45 3.31
CA TRP A 270 -29.32 11.42 2.22
C TRP A 270 -30.43 11.03 1.24
N LEU A 271 -30.57 9.74 0.91
CA LEU A 271 -31.66 9.22 0.09
C LEU A 271 -33.03 9.44 0.75
N ASP A 272 -33.11 9.32 2.07
CA ASP A 272 -34.34 9.47 2.85
C ASP A 272 -34.66 10.94 3.20
N HIS A 273 -33.94 11.91 2.64
CA HIS A 273 -34.08 13.34 2.91
C HIS A 273 -33.90 13.72 4.38
N ASP A 274 -33.03 13.00 5.12
CA ASP A 274 -32.68 13.38 6.49
C ASP A 274 -32.08 14.81 6.48
N PRO A 275 -32.64 15.76 7.26
CA PRO A 275 -32.14 17.13 7.31
C PRO A 275 -30.72 17.25 7.88
N GLU A 276 -30.22 16.23 8.57
CA GLU A 276 -28.85 16.15 9.09
C GLU A 276 -27.91 15.34 8.17
N ALA A 277 -28.38 14.89 7.00
CA ALA A 277 -27.52 14.29 5.99
C ALA A 277 -26.54 15.33 5.43
N HIS A 278 -25.39 14.85 4.96
CA HIS A 278 -24.36 15.72 4.40
C HIS A 278 -24.88 16.54 3.20
N ASP A 279 -24.56 17.83 3.16
CA ASP A 279 -24.96 18.74 2.10
C ASP A 279 -24.07 18.57 0.85
N TRP A 280 -24.60 17.85 -0.14
CA TRP A 280 -23.91 17.62 -1.41
C TRP A 280 -24.16 18.72 -2.46
N ARG A 281 -24.96 19.75 -2.17
CA ARG A 281 -25.33 20.78 -3.15
C ARG A 281 -24.13 21.49 -3.80
N PRO A 282 -23.02 21.79 -3.10
CA PRO A 282 -21.82 22.34 -3.74
C PRO A 282 -21.25 21.43 -4.84
N PHE A 283 -21.19 20.12 -4.60
CA PHE A 283 -20.69 19.13 -5.55
C PHE A 283 -21.65 18.93 -6.73
N VAL A 284 -22.96 18.95 -6.47
CA VAL A 284 -23.97 18.91 -7.53
C VAL A 284 -23.84 20.13 -8.43
N ARG A 285 -23.68 21.33 -7.85
CA ARG A 285 -23.50 22.57 -8.62
C ARG A 285 -22.23 22.50 -9.48
N TYR A 286 -21.12 22.04 -8.92
CA TYR A 286 -19.87 21.88 -9.65
C TYR A 286 -20.00 20.87 -10.79
N THR A 287 -20.66 19.73 -10.54
CA THR A 287 -20.97 18.73 -11.57
C THR A 287 -21.77 19.34 -12.72
N LEU A 288 -22.83 20.11 -12.44
CA LEU A 288 -23.63 20.79 -13.47
C LEU A 288 -22.80 21.82 -14.26
N GLN A 289 -21.86 22.51 -13.61
CA GLN A 289 -20.93 23.41 -14.29
C GLN A 289 -20.02 22.67 -15.27
N CYS A 290 -19.45 21.52 -14.86
CA CYS A 290 -18.67 20.66 -15.75
C CYS A 290 -19.51 20.12 -16.92
N GLU A 291 -20.80 19.89 -16.71
CA GLU A 291 -21.75 19.48 -17.76
C GLU A 291 -22.13 20.64 -18.71
N GLY A 292 -21.69 21.87 -18.44
CA GLY A 292 -21.88 23.04 -19.30
C GLY A 292 -22.91 24.06 -18.81
N VAL A 293 -23.49 23.87 -17.63
CA VAL A 293 -24.41 24.83 -17.01
C VAL A 293 -23.61 25.91 -16.28
N ALA A 294 -23.33 27.04 -16.94
CA ALA A 294 -22.41 28.06 -16.43
C ALA A 294 -22.78 28.61 -15.03
N ARG A 295 -24.08 28.78 -14.74
CA ARG A 295 -24.59 29.25 -13.44
C ARG A 295 -25.80 28.42 -13.03
N PRO A 296 -25.60 27.21 -12.49
CA PRO A 296 -26.71 26.37 -12.10
C PRO A 296 -27.53 27.08 -11.04
N THR A 297 -28.84 27.04 -11.18
CA THR A 297 -29.81 27.56 -10.21
C THR A 297 -30.03 26.55 -9.08
N ASP A 298 -30.58 27.00 -7.94
CA ASP A 298 -30.94 26.09 -6.86
C ASP A 298 -32.02 25.07 -7.26
N ALA A 299 -32.87 25.42 -8.21
CA ALA A 299 -33.87 24.51 -8.78
C ALA A 299 -33.20 23.38 -9.58
N GLU A 300 -32.21 23.70 -10.43
CA GLU A 300 -31.47 22.70 -11.21
C GLU A 300 -30.64 21.79 -10.30
N VAL A 301 -30.01 22.34 -9.26
CA VAL A 301 -29.29 21.55 -8.24
C VAL A 301 -30.25 20.58 -7.56
N SER A 302 -31.39 21.06 -7.07
CA SER A 302 -32.37 20.22 -6.38
C SER A 302 -32.97 19.15 -7.31
N ALA A 303 -33.19 19.50 -8.58
CA ALA A 303 -33.66 18.56 -9.60
C ALA A 303 -32.63 17.45 -9.88
N ARG A 304 -31.33 17.76 -9.88
CA ARG A 304 -30.27 16.76 -10.04
C ARG A 304 -30.17 15.85 -8.81
N GLU A 305 -30.28 16.39 -7.60
CA GLU A 305 -30.31 15.57 -6.38
C GLU A 305 -31.49 14.58 -6.42
N GLU A 306 -32.68 15.08 -6.75
CA GLU A 306 -33.89 14.27 -6.80
C GLU A 306 -33.83 13.19 -7.89
N LEU A 307 -33.34 13.54 -9.09
CA LEU A 307 -33.10 12.55 -10.14
C LEU A 307 -32.10 11.48 -9.68
N THR A 308 -31.06 11.88 -8.96
CA THR A 308 -30.06 10.94 -8.43
C THR A 308 -30.70 9.99 -7.42
N ARG A 309 -31.53 10.47 -6.48
CA ARG A 309 -32.30 9.62 -5.54
C ARG A 309 -33.15 8.59 -6.28
N GLN A 310 -33.85 9.01 -7.33
CA GLN A 310 -34.69 8.13 -8.15
C GLN A 310 -33.89 7.06 -8.90
N ARG A 311 -32.65 7.38 -9.32
CA ARG A 311 -31.80 6.45 -10.05
C ARG A 311 -31.05 5.50 -9.13
N VAL A 312 -30.82 5.84 -7.87
CA VAL A 312 -30.20 4.92 -6.90
C VAL A 312 -31.20 3.84 -6.50
N THR A 313 -31.11 2.67 -7.12
CA THR A 313 -32.04 1.56 -6.88
C THR A 313 -31.51 0.55 -5.86
N ARG A 314 -30.20 0.52 -5.60
CA ARG A 314 -29.57 -0.45 -4.69
C ARG A 314 -28.40 0.14 -3.91
N LEU A 315 -28.38 -0.16 -2.61
CA LEU A 315 -27.18 -0.13 -1.78
C LEU A 315 -26.72 -1.58 -1.60
N VAL A 316 -25.47 -1.89 -1.93
CA VAL A 316 -24.95 -3.26 -1.92
C VAL A 316 -23.67 -3.34 -1.09
N GLU A 317 -23.55 -4.38 -0.28
CA GLU A 317 -22.27 -4.67 0.37
C GLU A 317 -21.32 -5.30 -0.64
N VAL A 318 -20.11 -4.72 -0.78
CA VAL A 318 -19.07 -5.23 -1.67
C VAL A 318 -17.76 -5.37 -0.94
N ASP A 319 -17.06 -6.48 -1.15
CA ASP A 319 -15.71 -6.69 -0.63
C ASP A 319 -14.74 -6.90 -1.79
N GLY A 320 -13.80 -5.97 -1.95
CA GLY A 320 -12.76 -6.05 -2.99
C GLY A 320 -11.59 -6.98 -2.64
N ARG A 321 -11.55 -7.52 -1.41
CA ARG A 321 -10.51 -8.48 -0.99
C ARG A 321 -10.79 -9.90 -1.49
N VAL A 322 -12.03 -10.18 -1.87
CA VAL A 322 -12.47 -11.48 -2.37
C VAL A 322 -13.00 -11.39 -3.80
N PRO A 323 -12.84 -12.45 -4.60
CA PRO A 323 -13.41 -12.50 -5.94
C PRO A 323 -14.93 -12.33 -5.94
N ALA A 324 -15.45 -11.72 -7.00
CA ALA A 324 -16.89 -11.60 -7.19
C ALA A 324 -17.53 -12.97 -7.46
N VAL A 325 -18.71 -13.22 -6.86
CA VAL A 325 -19.51 -14.42 -7.20
C VAL A 325 -20.01 -14.37 -8.65
N LYS A 326 -20.23 -13.16 -9.18
CA LYS A 326 -20.61 -12.90 -10.58
C LYS A 326 -19.73 -11.81 -11.17
N THR A 327 -19.28 -12.05 -12.40
CA THR A 327 -18.40 -11.14 -13.15
C THR A 327 -19.14 -10.55 -14.33
N GLY A 328 -18.89 -9.28 -14.64
CA GLY A 328 -19.34 -8.64 -15.87
C GLY A 328 -20.77 -8.11 -15.87
N ASP A 329 -21.32 -7.78 -14.71
CA ASP A 329 -22.74 -7.40 -14.56
C ASP A 329 -23.04 -5.95 -15.00
N TYR A 330 -22.02 -5.09 -15.17
CA TYR A 330 -22.22 -3.65 -15.37
C TYR A 330 -21.57 -3.12 -16.63
N SER A 331 -22.29 -2.33 -17.42
CA SER A 331 -21.72 -1.62 -18.57
C SER A 331 -20.76 -0.50 -18.15
N THR A 332 -20.84 -0.03 -16.91
CA THR A 332 -19.94 0.98 -16.36
C THR A 332 -19.73 0.74 -14.88
N VAL A 333 -18.46 0.75 -14.46
CA VAL A 333 -18.05 0.70 -13.07
C VAL A 333 -17.21 1.95 -12.78
N VAL A 334 -17.57 2.67 -11.72
CA VAL A 334 -16.81 3.79 -11.19
C VAL A 334 -16.23 3.37 -9.85
N SER A 335 -14.92 3.53 -9.64
CA SER A 335 -14.24 3.19 -8.39
C SER A 335 -13.11 4.18 -8.16
N ALA A 336 -13.40 5.29 -7.47
CA ALA A 336 -12.43 6.35 -7.20
C ALA A 336 -11.96 6.30 -5.75
N TYR A 337 -10.66 6.47 -5.53
CA TYR A 337 -10.02 6.54 -4.20
C TYR A 337 -10.32 5.36 -3.28
N CYS A 338 -10.75 4.22 -3.84
CA CYS A 338 -11.15 3.04 -3.10
C CYS A 338 -9.97 2.08 -2.89
N ALA A 339 -9.50 1.42 -3.95
CA ALA A 339 -8.53 0.33 -3.82
C ALA A 339 -7.20 0.79 -3.21
N ASP A 340 -6.73 1.98 -3.59
CA ASP A 340 -5.50 2.59 -3.08
C ASP A 340 -5.61 3.02 -1.62
N SER A 341 -6.80 3.39 -1.15
CA SER A 341 -7.07 3.78 0.24
C SER A 341 -7.45 2.60 1.14
N ALA A 342 -7.99 1.52 0.57
CA ALA A 342 -8.39 0.31 1.29
C ALA A 342 -7.25 -0.70 1.46
N THR A 343 -6.10 -0.47 0.83
CA THR A 343 -4.96 -1.41 0.84
C THR A 343 -3.65 -0.71 1.22
N SER A 344 -2.67 -1.47 1.72
CA SER A 344 -1.40 -0.90 2.23
C SER A 344 -0.17 -1.25 1.38
N ASP A 345 -0.34 -2.05 0.34
CA ASP A 345 0.75 -2.54 -0.50
C ASP A 345 0.26 -2.85 -1.92
N HIS A 346 1.22 -2.88 -2.85
CA HIS A 346 0.97 -3.09 -4.28
C HIS A 346 0.32 -4.43 -4.61
N ALA A 347 0.64 -5.50 -3.89
CA ALA A 347 0.13 -6.83 -4.22
C ALA A 347 -1.36 -6.93 -3.84
N SER A 348 -1.70 -6.49 -2.63
CA SER A 348 -3.08 -6.39 -2.17
C SER A 348 -3.90 -5.45 -3.06
N TRP A 349 -3.35 -4.29 -3.42
CA TRP A 349 -3.98 -3.33 -4.33
C TRP A 349 -4.25 -3.93 -5.72
N SER A 350 -3.27 -4.61 -6.31
CA SER A 350 -3.42 -5.20 -7.65
C SER A 350 -4.49 -6.29 -7.67
N ALA A 351 -4.52 -7.16 -6.66
CA ALA A 351 -5.57 -8.17 -6.51
C ALA A 351 -6.96 -7.53 -6.33
N PHE A 352 -7.05 -6.49 -5.50
CA PHE A 352 -8.29 -5.74 -5.28
C PHE A 352 -8.80 -5.13 -6.59
N MET A 353 -7.92 -4.46 -7.34
CA MET A 353 -8.26 -3.89 -8.64
C MET A 353 -8.70 -4.95 -9.64
N GLY A 354 -8.08 -6.14 -9.64
CA GLY A 354 -8.55 -7.28 -10.43
C GLY A 354 -10.04 -7.59 -10.17
N HIS A 355 -10.43 -7.68 -8.90
CA HIS A 355 -11.83 -7.94 -8.53
C HIS A 355 -12.80 -6.80 -8.89
N VAL A 356 -12.32 -5.55 -8.94
CA VAL A 356 -13.10 -4.40 -9.44
C VAL A 356 -13.27 -4.50 -10.96
N LEU A 357 -12.20 -4.79 -11.69
CA LEU A 357 -12.21 -4.96 -13.16
C LEU A 357 -13.16 -6.09 -13.58
N ASP A 358 -13.24 -7.16 -12.80
CA ASP A 358 -14.16 -8.28 -13.03
C ASP A 358 -15.64 -7.87 -12.98
N ARG A 359 -16.00 -6.75 -12.35
CA ARG A 359 -17.38 -6.24 -12.33
C ARG A 359 -17.79 -5.60 -13.65
N VAL A 360 -16.82 -5.20 -14.47
CA VAL A 360 -17.05 -4.49 -15.74
C VAL A 360 -17.43 -5.51 -16.80
N GLY A 361 -18.64 -5.38 -17.35
CA GLY A 361 -19.13 -6.20 -18.46
C GLY A 361 -18.29 -6.07 -19.71
N VAL A 362 -18.44 -7.04 -20.61
CA VAL A 362 -17.80 -7.00 -21.94
C VAL A 362 -18.17 -5.70 -22.65
N GLU A 363 -17.18 -5.04 -23.27
CA GLU A 363 -17.33 -3.70 -23.87
C GLU A 363 -17.70 -2.57 -22.91
N GLY A 364 -17.82 -2.87 -21.62
CA GLY A 364 -18.08 -1.91 -20.55
C GLY A 364 -16.87 -1.03 -20.23
N ARG A 365 -17.12 0.00 -19.43
CA ARG A 365 -16.13 1.02 -19.07
C ARG A 365 -15.80 0.99 -17.58
N LEU A 366 -14.54 1.26 -17.27
CA LEU A 366 -14.06 1.61 -15.93
C LEU A 366 -13.72 3.10 -15.91
N LEU A 367 -14.16 3.79 -14.87
CA LEU A 367 -13.66 5.10 -14.46
C LEU A 367 -13.06 4.94 -13.05
N THR A 368 -11.82 5.38 -12.84
CA THR A 368 -11.14 5.23 -11.56
C THR A 368 -10.21 6.40 -11.28
N ALA A 369 -9.95 6.63 -10.00
CA ALA A 369 -9.00 7.60 -9.51
C ALA A 369 -8.23 7.00 -8.33
N ALA A 370 -6.99 7.45 -8.10
CA ALA A 370 -6.16 7.03 -6.97
C ALA A 370 -5.29 8.19 -6.47
N LEU A 371 -5.00 8.20 -5.17
CA LEU A 371 -4.05 9.11 -4.54
C LEU A 371 -2.62 8.73 -4.95
N ARG A 372 -1.95 9.63 -5.67
CA ARG A 372 -0.65 9.33 -6.25
C ARG A 372 0.43 9.27 -5.19
N ARG A 373 1.13 8.13 -5.10
CA ARG A 373 2.26 7.88 -4.18
C ARG A 373 1.93 8.23 -2.73
N SER A 374 0.66 8.13 -2.36
CA SER A 374 0.23 8.30 -0.97
C SER A 374 0.69 7.11 -0.13
N SER A 375 1.20 7.38 1.07
CA SER A 375 1.49 6.32 2.04
C SER A 375 0.35 6.10 3.03
N GLY A 376 -0.68 6.94 2.95
CA GLY A 376 -1.81 6.97 3.86
C GLY A 376 -2.38 8.37 4.02
N TYR A 377 -3.54 8.45 4.65
CA TYR A 377 -4.33 9.67 4.81
C TYR A 377 -4.95 9.71 6.22
N HIS A 378 -5.46 10.87 6.64
CA HIS A 378 -5.99 11.06 7.98
C HIS A 378 -7.50 11.24 7.97
N VAL A 379 -8.21 10.56 8.88
CA VAL A 379 -9.65 10.72 9.11
C VAL A 379 -9.92 10.84 10.60
N GLY A 380 -10.49 11.95 11.05
CA GLY A 380 -10.78 12.19 12.47
C GLY A 380 -9.52 12.10 13.33
N GLY A 381 -8.37 12.53 12.80
CA GLY A 381 -7.05 12.41 13.44
C GLY A 381 -6.43 11.00 13.42
N ARG A 382 -7.12 9.99 12.89
CA ARG A 382 -6.61 8.61 12.75
C ARG A 382 -5.96 8.41 11.39
N TYR A 383 -4.89 7.62 11.31
CA TYR A 383 -4.12 7.45 10.07
C TYR A 383 -4.47 6.13 9.38
N PHE A 384 -4.94 6.16 8.14
CA PHE A 384 -5.26 4.98 7.34
C PHE A 384 -4.18 4.76 6.28
N PRO A 385 -3.83 3.49 5.94
CA PRO A 385 -2.75 3.22 5.00
C PRO A 385 -3.19 3.47 3.56
N SER A 386 -2.22 3.66 2.67
CA SER A 386 -2.46 3.66 1.22
C SER A 386 -1.40 2.83 0.50
N ALA A 387 -1.75 2.30 -0.68
CA ALA A 387 -0.95 1.37 -1.45
C ALA A 387 0.32 1.97 -2.07
N HIS A 388 0.48 3.30 -2.06
CA HIS A 388 1.63 4.00 -2.67
C HIS A 388 1.79 3.69 -4.16
N VAL A 389 0.70 3.86 -4.91
CA VAL A 389 0.63 3.58 -6.36
C VAL A 389 0.80 4.84 -7.18
N ASP A 390 1.25 4.70 -8.42
CA ASP A 390 1.32 5.79 -9.39
C ASP A 390 0.69 5.43 -10.73
N GLU A 391 0.78 6.35 -11.70
CA GLU A 391 0.19 6.22 -13.03
C GLU A 391 0.62 4.95 -13.77
N ARG A 392 1.83 4.45 -13.50
CA ARG A 392 2.36 3.24 -14.15
C ARG A 392 1.71 2.00 -13.58
N ASP A 393 1.46 1.99 -12.28
CA ASP A 393 0.80 0.88 -11.60
C ASP A 393 -0.67 0.76 -12.06
N VAL A 394 -1.40 1.89 -12.08
CA VAL A 394 -2.79 1.96 -12.56
C VAL A 394 -2.91 1.50 -14.00
N ARG A 395 -2.01 1.95 -14.88
CA ARG A 395 -1.95 1.47 -16.27
C ARG A 395 -1.69 -0.02 -16.33
N ALA A 396 -0.66 -0.49 -15.62
CA ALA A 396 -0.22 -1.88 -15.68
C ALA A 396 -1.31 -2.86 -15.21
N VAL A 397 -2.04 -2.55 -14.13
CA VAL A 397 -3.08 -3.46 -13.63
C VAL A 397 -4.25 -3.58 -14.60
N ILE A 398 -4.66 -2.47 -15.23
CA ILE A 398 -5.75 -2.47 -16.22
C ILE A 398 -5.31 -3.21 -17.49
N GLU A 399 -4.14 -2.86 -18.03
CA GLU A 399 -3.65 -3.44 -19.29
C GLU A 399 -3.20 -4.90 -19.14
N ALA A 400 -2.84 -5.35 -17.94
CA ALA A 400 -2.62 -6.76 -17.66
C ALA A 400 -3.92 -7.57 -17.78
N ALA A 401 -5.06 -7.00 -17.37
CA ALA A 401 -6.35 -7.67 -17.46
C ALA A 401 -6.97 -7.57 -18.86
N TRP A 402 -6.84 -6.42 -19.53
CA TRP A 402 -7.61 -6.10 -20.73
C TRP A 402 -6.77 -5.89 -21.99
N GLY A 403 -5.45 -5.97 -21.89
CA GLY A 403 -4.53 -5.80 -23.01
C GLY A 403 -3.98 -4.38 -23.14
N GLN A 404 -2.85 -4.27 -23.84
CA GLN A 404 -2.12 -3.02 -24.04
C GLN A 404 -2.95 -1.96 -24.76
N GLY A 405 -2.86 -0.70 -24.30
CA GLY A 405 -3.55 0.43 -24.92
C GLY A 405 -5.05 0.56 -24.58
N THR A 406 -5.57 -0.27 -23.68
CA THR A 406 -6.98 -0.19 -23.23
C THR A 406 -7.24 0.90 -22.20
N ALA A 407 -6.19 1.45 -21.56
CA ALA A 407 -6.28 2.45 -20.52
C ALA A 407 -5.79 3.84 -20.98
N SER A 408 -6.61 4.87 -20.75
CA SER A 408 -6.17 6.26 -20.70
C SER A 408 -5.89 6.62 -19.24
N VAL A 409 -4.69 7.13 -18.94
CA VAL A 409 -4.25 7.46 -17.57
C VAL A 409 -3.61 8.84 -17.60
N GLU A 410 -4.08 9.70 -16.72
CA GLU A 410 -3.60 11.07 -16.53
C GLU A 410 -3.20 11.32 -15.08
N THR A 411 -2.28 12.24 -14.86
CA THR A 411 -1.88 12.68 -13.52
C THR A 411 -2.23 14.16 -13.36
N ARG A 412 -2.68 14.54 -12.16
CA ARG A 412 -2.76 15.95 -11.74
C ARG A 412 -1.85 16.16 -10.55
N HIS A 413 -1.05 17.21 -10.59
CA HIS A 413 -0.18 17.59 -9.49
C HIS A 413 -0.88 18.64 -8.63
N LEU A 414 -1.05 18.34 -7.35
CA LEU A 414 -1.86 19.10 -6.41
C LEU A 414 -1.04 19.34 -5.13
N PRO A 415 -0.01 20.20 -5.18
CA PRO A 415 0.90 20.40 -4.05
C PRO A 415 0.19 20.94 -2.79
N ALA A 416 -0.95 21.61 -2.95
CA ALA A 416 -1.78 22.06 -1.83
C ALA A 416 -2.31 20.89 -0.99
N GLN A 417 -2.49 19.71 -1.58
CA GLN A 417 -3.01 18.52 -0.89
C GLN A 417 -1.96 17.76 -0.09
N ALA A 418 -0.68 18.18 -0.12
CA ALA A 418 0.39 17.50 0.60
C ALA A 418 0.13 17.38 2.12
N ALA A 419 -0.69 18.28 2.69
CA ALA A 419 -1.14 18.21 4.08
C ALA A 419 -2.01 16.98 4.38
N HIS A 420 -2.75 16.47 3.39
CA HIS A 420 -3.61 15.29 3.49
C HIS A 420 -2.88 13.97 3.18
N GLY A 421 -1.58 14.03 2.85
CA GLY A 421 -0.73 12.85 2.65
C GLY A 421 -0.41 12.49 1.19
N TYR A 422 -0.85 13.30 0.22
CA TYR A 422 -0.62 13.10 -1.21
C TYR A 422 -0.37 14.44 -1.93
N ASP A 423 0.43 14.45 -3.00
CA ASP A 423 0.74 15.67 -3.77
C ASP A 423 0.21 15.62 -5.22
N GLY A 424 -0.67 14.67 -5.49
CA GLY A 424 -1.32 14.50 -6.77
C GLY A 424 -2.27 13.32 -6.80
N ILE A 425 -3.00 13.23 -7.90
CA ILE A 425 -3.96 12.17 -8.16
C ILE A 425 -3.68 11.55 -9.53
N VAL A 426 -4.05 10.28 -9.67
CA VAL A 426 -4.05 9.55 -10.93
C VAL A 426 -5.51 9.37 -11.34
N LEU A 427 -5.84 9.75 -12.56
CA LEU A 427 -7.17 9.64 -13.15
C LEU A 427 -7.09 8.66 -14.31
N ALA A 428 -8.01 7.71 -14.40
CA ALA A 428 -8.01 6.74 -15.48
C ALA A 428 -9.41 6.38 -15.97
N GLN A 429 -9.49 6.12 -17.27
CA GLN A 429 -10.64 5.46 -17.89
C GLN A 429 -10.16 4.34 -18.80
N ALA A 430 -10.93 3.28 -18.89
CA ALA A 430 -10.62 2.14 -19.73
C ALA A 430 -11.88 1.45 -20.25
N ARG A 431 -11.77 0.75 -21.38
CA ARG A 431 -12.86 -0.05 -21.96
C ARG A 431 -12.44 -1.51 -22.02
N ARG A 432 -13.24 -2.40 -21.43
CA ARG A 432 -13.01 -3.85 -21.51
C ARG A 432 -13.20 -4.30 -22.96
N PRO A 433 -12.26 -5.03 -23.58
CA PRO A 433 -12.41 -5.49 -24.96
C PRO A 433 -13.51 -6.54 -25.11
N SER A 434 -13.99 -6.72 -26.34
CA SER A 434 -14.96 -7.75 -26.72
C SER A 434 -14.36 -9.17 -26.76
N GLY A 435 -13.03 -9.29 -26.86
CA GLY A 435 -12.31 -10.57 -26.83
C GLY A 435 -11.84 -10.92 -25.42
N GLY A 436 -12.43 -11.97 -24.83
CA GLY A 436 -11.94 -12.54 -23.57
C GLY A 436 -10.66 -13.34 -23.81
N ASN A 437 -9.51 -12.81 -23.39
CA ASN A 437 -8.40 -13.68 -23.05
C ASN A 437 -8.56 -14.11 -21.60
N GLY A 438 -9.21 -15.25 -21.42
CA GLY A 438 -8.86 -16.11 -20.30
C GLY A 438 -7.35 -16.37 -20.37
N VAL A 439 -6.68 -16.01 -19.29
CA VAL A 439 -5.34 -16.40 -18.84
C VAL A 439 -4.71 -17.53 -19.67
N ALA A 440 -3.53 -17.25 -20.23
CA ALA A 440 -2.54 -18.28 -20.58
C ALA A 440 -1.63 -18.55 -19.37
#